data_AF-F9F3P8-F1
#
_entry.id   AF-F9F3P8-F1
#
_cell.length_a   1.000
_cell.length_b   1.000
_cell.length_c   1.000
_cell.angle_alpha   90.00
_cell.angle_beta   90.00
_cell.angle_gamma   90.00
#
_symmetry.space_group_name_H-M   'P 1'
#
loop_
_entity.id
_entity.type
_entity.pdbx_description
1 polymer ?
#
loop_
_entity_poly.entity_id
_entity_poly.type
_entity_poly.pdbx_seq_one_letter_code
_entity_poly.pdbx_strand_id
1 'polypeptide(L)'
;MNSFLNVTDITDSGINDRHMFFRRALLGWSKARKTPAQPQSEGDFDEVFDKQFRLTGFSRPLDAKYACNGQDTCDHVHEHLARHQQEPLLKELWWYLVTGPLEYVRGGKVDEARDLELAEGSRLRMAKLFSKGRVLEMVWLIAHANHHAWQVNYLFEAAMFGSILDGGKLIRKLDRKEQ
;
A
#
# COMPACT_ATOMS: atom_id res chain seq x y z
N MET A 1 3.76 22.68 6.34
CA MET A 1 2.76 21.94 5.54
C MET A 1 2.90 20.50 5.98
N ASN A 2 2.18 20.15 7.04
CA ASN A 2 2.39 18.90 7.79
C ASN A 2 1.46 17.80 7.27
N SER A 3 2.06 16.61 7.11
CA SER A 3 1.47 15.29 7.39
C SER A 3 0.10 14.98 6.78
N PHE A 4 0.05 14.42 5.57
CA PHE A 4 -1.20 13.84 5.04
C PHE A 4 -1.07 12.48 4.35
N LEU A 5 0.03 11.78 4.57
CA LEU A 5 0.10 10.34 4.38
C LEU A 5 0.81 9.83 5.61
N ASN A 6 0.06 9.48 6.64
CA ASN A 6 0.62 8.68 7.72
C ASN A 6 0.37 7.22 7.34
N VAL A 7 1.24 6.34 7.85
CA VAL A 7 1.09 4.87 7.90
C VAL A 7 -0.29 4.43 8.43
N THR A 8 -1.04 5.37 9.02
CA THR A 8 -2.46 5.33 9.38
C THR A 8 -3.42 5.07 8.21
N ASP A 9 -3.08 5.28 6.94
CA ASP A 9 -4.00 4.96 5.84
C ASP A 9 -4.19 3.44 5.63
N ILE A 10 -3.33 2.60 6.22
CA ILE A 10 -3.50 1.14 6.21
C ILE A 10 -3.90 0.59 7.58
N THR A 11 -3.59 1.28 8.70
CA THR A 11 -3.91 0.84 10.07
C THR A 11 -4.98 1.66 10.81
N ASP A 12 -5.15 2.94 10.53
CA ASP A 12 -6.17 3.86 11.10
C ASP A 12 -7.41 3.97 10.18
N SER A 13 -7.31 3.52 8.91
CA SER A 13 -8.42 3.39 7.97
C SER A 13 -9.37 2.23 8.30
N GLY A 14 -9.54 1.89 9.57
CA GLY A 14 -10.53 0.94 10.03
C GLY A 14 -11.94 1.29 9.54
N ILE A 15 -12.22 2.57 9.19
CA ILE A 15 -13.60 3.00 8.93
C ILE A 15 -13.84 3.86 7.66
N ASN A 16 -12.96 4.75 7.15
CA ASN A 16 -13.44 5.73 6.12
C ASN A 16 -12.63 6.02 4.82
N ASP A 17 -11.31 5.79 4.69
CA ASP A 17 -10.55 6.41 3.55
C ASP A 17 -9.88 5.46 2.52
N ARG A 18 -10.03 4.14 2.64
CA ARG A 18 -9.41 3.20 1.68
C ARG A 18 -9.93 3.34 0.24
N HIS A 19 -11.20 3.71 0.09
CA HIS A 19 -11.81 4.03 -1.20
C HIS A 19 -11.11 5.22 -1.90
N MET A 20 -10.69 6.19 -1.10
CA MET A 20 -9.94 7.33 -1.61
C MET A 20 -8.56 6.92 -2.05
N PHE A 21 -7.91 6.02 -1.31
CA PHE A 21 -6.59 5.53 -1.68
C PHE A 21 -6.58 4.86 -3.06
N PHE A 22 -7.46 3.89 -3.32
CA PHE A 22 -7.46 3.19 -4.61
C PHE A 22 -7.86 4.10 -5.77
N ARG A 23 -8.86 4.97 -5.56
CA ARG A 23 -9.27 5.93 -6.58
C ARG A 23 -8.16 6.93 -6.90
N ARG A 24 -7.45 7.45 -5.89
CA ARG A 24 -6.31 8.34 -6.09
C ARG A 24 -5.16 7.59 -6.77
N ALA A 25 -4.83 6.39 -6.31
CA ALA A 25 -3.78 5.56 -6.92
C ALA A 25 -4.07 5.30 -8.41
N LEU A 26 -5.32 5.00 -8.75
CA LEU A 26 -5.76 4.84 -10.14
C LEU A 26 -5.56 6.13 -10.96
N LEU A 27 -6.00 7.27 -10.45
CA LEU A 27 -5.86 8.57 -11.13
C LEU A 27 -4.39 8.96 -11.37
N GLY A 28 -3.53 8.76 -10.37
CA GLY A 28 -2.11 9.11 -10.45
C GLY A 28 -1.22 8.01 -11.02
N TRP A 29 -1.75 6.83 -11.35
CA TRP A 29 -0.95 5.69 -11.81
C TRP A 29 -0.08 6.03 -13.02
N SER A 30 -0.60 6.82 -13.96
CA SER A 30 0.18 7.24 -15.15
C SER A 30 1.35 8.17 -14.84
N LYS A 31 1.40 8.76 -13.64
CA LYS A 31 2.43 9.71 -13.19
C LYS A 31 3.45 9.08 -12.24
N ALA A 32 3.08 7.99 -11.57
CA ALA A 32 3.98 7.28 -10.67
C ALA A 32 5.13 6.60 -11.42
N ARG A 33 6.29 6.53 -10.76
CA ARG A 33 7.45 5.73 -11.20
C ARG A 33 7.03 4.29 -11.53
N LYS A 34 7.69 3.71 -12.53
CA LYS A 34 7.42 2.34 -13.03
C LYS A 34 8.55 1.36 -12.74
N THR A 35 9.69 1.86 -12.29
CA THR A 35 10.87 1.04 -12.02
C THR A 35 11.39 1.39 -10.64
N PRO A 36 11.55 0.40 -9.75
CA PRO A 36 12.14 0.60 -8.44
C PRO A 36 13.52 1.25 -8.52
N ALA A 37 13.87 2.06 -7.52
CA ALA A 37 15.21 2.60 -7.40
C ALA A 37 16.25 1.47 -7.28
N GLN A 38 17.39 1.63 -7.96
CA GLN A 38 18.51 0.71 -7.91
C GLN A 38 19.78 1.50 -7.58
N PRO A 39 20.47 1.21 -6.46
CA PRO A 39 20.11 0.22 -5.42
C PRO A 39 18.84 0.61 -4.64
N GLN A 40 18.17 -0.37 -4.02
CA GLN A 40 17.09 -0.10 -3.08
C GLN A 40 17.64 0.67 -1.87
N SER A 41 16.85 1.61 -1.38
CA SER A 41 17.22 2.47 -0.26
C SER A 41 16.06 2.58 0.71
N GLU A 42 16.31 2.46 2.01
CA GLU A 42 15.33 2.95 2.99
C GLU A 42 15.37 4.48 2.99
N GLY A 43 14.19 5.09 3.07
CA GLY A 43 14.01 6.53 3.15
C GLY A 43 12.89 6.87 4.10
N ASP A 44 12.93 8.07 4.66
CA ASP A 44 11.85 8.57 5.50
C ASP A 44 10.55 8.68 4.69
N PHE A 45 9.44 8.27 5.29
CA PHE A 45 8.10 8.33 4.69
C PHE A 45 7.63 9.78 4.52
N ASP A 46 8.08 10.68 5.40
CA ASP A 46 7.69 12.09 5.43
C ASP A 46 8.51 13.00 4.52
N GLU A 47 9.47 12.46 3.76
CA GLU A 47 10.38 13.28 2.97
C GLU A 47 9.87 13.68 1.58
N VAL A 48 10.08 14.96 1.29
CA VAL A 48 9.75 15.61 0.03
C VAL A 48 10.71 15.13 -1.05
N PHE A 49 10.17 14.68 -2.18
CA PHE A 49 10.99 14.37 -3.35
C PHE A 49 11.58 15.66 -3.98
N ASP A 50 12.82 15.61 -4.46
CA ASP A 50 13.42 16.71 -5.23
C ASP A 50 12.71 16.89 -6.59
N LYS A 51 13.15 17.91 -7.35
CA LYS A 51 12.62 18.22 -8.69
C LYS A 51 12.84 17.09 -9.70
N GLN A 52 13.64 16.08 -9.37
CA GLN A 52 13.91 14.88 -10.14
C GLN A 52 13.28 13.62 -9.50
N PHE A 53 12.39 13.81 -8.53
CA PHE A 53 11.72 12.75 -7.76
C PHE A 53 12.65 11.86 -6.91
N ARG A 54 13.77 12.41 -6.40
CA ARG A 54 14.71 11.71 -5.49
C ARG A 54 14.50 12.12 -4.04
N LEU A 55 14.75 11.23 -3.09
CA LEU A 55 14.64 11.49 -1.65
C LEU A 55 15.65 12.57 -1.21
N THR A 56 15.25 13.54 -0.38
CA THR A 56 16.05 14.77 -0.13
C THR A 56 16.72 14.90 1.24
N GLY A 57 16.42 14.07 2.25
CA GLY A 57 16.91 14.31 3.62
C GLY A 57 17.53 13.12 4.35
N PHE A 58 17.07 11.88 4.13
CA PHE A 58 17.65 10.67 4.71
C PHE A 58 17.27 9.49 3.83
N SER A 59 18.20 9.13 2.93
CA SER A 59 18.15 7.89 2.18
C SER A 59 19.46 7.16 2.43
N ARG A 60 19.39 5.91 2.89
CA ARG A 60 20.56 5.04 2.94
C ARG A 60 20.30 3.76 2.15
N PRO A 61 21.33 3.18 1.53
CA PRO A 61 21.21 1.89 0.88
C PRO A 61 20.62 0.86 1.85
N LEU A 62 19.64 0.11 1.38
CA LEU A 62 19.09 -1.00 2.13
C LEU A 62 20.16 -2.11 2.21
N ASP A 63 20.35 -2.70 3.39
CA ASP A 63 21.24 -3.85 3.56
C ASP A 63 20.80 -4.97 2.59
N ALA A 64 21.75 -5.61 1.90
CA ALA A 64 21.49 -6.61 0.88
C ALA A 64 20.60 -7.77 1.39
N LYS A 65 20.65 -8.08 2.70
CA LYS A 65 19.79 -9.12 3.31
C LYS A 65 18.32 -8.70 3.45
N TYR A 66 18.03 -7.40 3.37
CA TYR A 66 16.68 -6.85 3.45
C TYR A 66 16.16 -6.38 2.09
N ALA A 67 17.03 -6.23 1.09
CA ALA A 67 16.64 -5.92 -0.27
C ALA A 67 15.88 -7.10 -0.91
N CYS A 68 14.68 -6.82 -1.42
CA CYS A 68 13.90 -7.81 -2.15
C CYS A 68 14.28 -7.84 -3.64
N ASN A 69 13.74 -8.79 -4.39
CA ASN A 69 13.93 -8.89 -5.84
C ASN A 69 13.34 -7.74 -6.69
N GLY A 70 12.71 -6.73 -6.06
CA GLY A 70 12.13 -5.56 -6.71
C GLY A 70 10.94 -5.86 -7.62
N GLN A 71 10.36 -7.06 -7.54
CA GLN A 71 9.16 -7.41 -8.28
C GLN A 71 7.90 -6.92 -7.55
N ASP A 72 6.78 -6.88 -8.27
CA ASP A 72 5.45 -6.51 -7.74
C ASP A 72 5.08 -7.23 -6.44
N THR A 73 5.54 -8.48 -6.31
CA THR A 73 5.38 -9.30 -5.13
C THR A 73 6.75 -9.74 -4.60
N CYS A 74 6.90 -9.64 -3.29
CA CYS A 74 8.17 -9.84 -2.57
C CYS A 74 8.56 -11.32 -2.47
N ASP A 75 9.81 -11.65 -2.81
CA ASP A 75 10.43 -12.96 -2.56
C ASP A 75 10.49 -13.32 -1.08
N HIS A 76 10.83 -12.37 -0.19
CA HIS A 76 10.81 -12.64 1.26
C HIS A 76 9.42 -13.04 1.76
N VAL A 77 8.36 -12.49 1.17
CA VAL A 77 6.99 -12.86 1.50
C VAL A 77 6.65 -14.23 0.93
N HIS A 78 7.06 -14.56 -0.30
CA HIS A 78 6.87 -15.89 -0.85
C HIS A 78 7.54 -16.97 0.02
N GLU A 79 8.75 -16.71 0.51
CA GLU A 79 9.41 -17.59 1.47
C GLU A 79 8.67 -17.68 2.81
N HIS A 80 8.22 -16.53 3.35
CA HIS A 80 7.47 -16.50 4.60
C HIS A 80 6.17 -17.31 4.50
N LEU A 81 5.43 -17.17 3.39
CA LEU A 81 4.21 -17.93 3.12
C LEU A 81 4.51 -19.43 2.92
N ALA A 82 5.63 -19.77 2.30
CA ALA A 82 6.06 -21.17 2.15
C ALA A 82 6.36 -21.83 3.51
N ARG A 83 6.89 -21.09 4.49
CA ARG A 83 7.09 -21.60 5.87
C ARG A 83 5.77 -21.78 6.63
N HIS A 84 4.71 -21.07 6.22
CA HIS A 84 3.40 -21.09 6.86
C HIS A 84 2.30 -21.68 5.96
N GLN A 85 2.63 -22.70 5.16
CA GLN A 85 1.68 -23.33 4.21
C GLN A 85 0.39 -23.85 4.87
N GLN A 86 0.44 -24.19 6.16
CA GLN A 86 -0.72 -24.65 6.93
C GLN A 86 -1.68 -23.51 7.32
N GLU A 87 -1.31 -22.24 7.10
CA GLU A 87 -2.17 -21.08 7.36
C GLU A 87 -2.51 -20.34 6.04
N PRO A 88 -3.53 -20.79 5.31
CA PRO A 88 -3.91 -20.20 4.02
C PRO A 88 -4.36 -18.73 4.14
N LEU A 89 -4.82 -18.30 5.32
CA LEU A 89 -5.25 -16.92 5.56
C LEU A 89 -4.12 -15.90 5.36
N LEU A 90 -2.86 -16.27 5.59
CA LEU A 90 -1.72 -15.38 5.34
C LEU A 90 -1.56 -15.08 3.85
N LYS A 91 -1.72 -16.10 3.00
CA LYS A 91 -1.68 -15.94 1.54
C LYS A 91 -2.88 -15.12 1.05
N GLU A 92 -4.07 -15.37 1.60
CA GLU A 92 -5.24 -14.57 1.29
C GLU A 92 -5.04 -13.10 1.68
N LEU A 93 -4.55 -12.84 2.91
CA LEU A 93 -4.27 -11.48 3.36
C LEU A 93 -3.29 -10.77 2.42
N TRP A 94 -2.19 -11.43 2.05
CA TRP A 94 -1.22 -10.87 1.11
C TRP A 94 -1.87 -10.48 -0.23
N TRP A 95 -2.73 -11.33 -0.78
CA TRP A 95 -3.45 -11.03 -2.01
C TRP A 95 -4.30 -9.76 -1.88
N TYR A 96 -5.05 -9.61 -0.77
CA TYR A 96 -5.88 -8.42 -0.53
C TYR A 96 -5.07 -7.15 -0.22
N LEU A 97 -3.83 -7.28 0.26
CA LEU A 97 -2.96 -6.15 0.57
C LEU A 97 -2.14 -5.67 -0.64
N VAL A 98 -1.77 -6.57 -1.56
CA VAL A 98 -0.81 -6.27 -2.63
C VAL A 98 -1.33 -6.64 -4.01
N THR A 99 -1.61 -7.92 -4.26
CA THR A 99 -1.94 -8.41 -5.60
C THR A 99 -3.24 -7.80 -6.14
N GLY A 100 -4.34 -7.91 -5.41
CA GLY A 100 -5.63 -7.34 -5.80
C GLY A 100 -5.60 -5.82 -6.02
N PRO A 101 -5.02 -5.03 -5.09
CA PRO A 101 -4.75 -3.61 -5.30
C PRO A 101 -3.98 -3.25 -6.57
N LEU A 102 -2.90 -3.97 -6.87
CA LEU A 102 -2.10 -3.73 -8.08
C LEU A 102 -2.90 -4.02 -9.35
N GLU A 103 -3.61 -5.13 -9.38
CA GLU A 103 -4.48 -5.52 -10.50
C GLU A 103 -5.57 -4.45 -10.73
N TYR A 104 -6.20 -3.98 -9.66
CA TYR A 104 -7.22 -2.93 -9.71
C TYR A 104 -6.68 -1.64 -10.34
N VAL A 105 -5.55 -1.14 -9.83
CA VAL A 105 -4.96 0.12 -10.30
C VAL A 105 -4.46 -0.02 -11.74
N ARG A 106 -3.88 -1.16 -12.12
CA ARG A 106 -3.45 -1.45 -13.50
C ARG A 106 -4.61 -1.56 -14.48
N GLY A 107 -5.75 -2.06 -14.02
CA GLY A 107 -6.98 -2.11 -14.81
C GLY A 107 -7.50 -0.73 -15.21
N GLY A 108 -7.13 0.33 -14.48
CA GLY A 108 -7.37 1.72 -14.87
C GLY A 108 -8.85 2.13 -14.89
N LYS A 109 -9.75 1.30 -14.37
CA LYS A 109 -11.20 1.54 -14.31
C LYS A 109 -11.65 1.66 -12.86
N VAL A 110 -12.35 2.76 -12.55
CA VAL A 110 -13.00 2.94 -11.24
C VAL A 110 -14.15 1.94 -11.14
N ASP A 111 -14.10 1.09 -10.11
CA ASP A 111 -15.13 0.10 -9.80
C ASP A 111 -15.33 0.07 -8.29
N GLU A 112 -16.44 0.66 -7.84
CA GLU A 112 -16.77 0.80 -6.43
C GLU A 112 -17.01 -0.54 -5.74
N ALA A 113 -17.62 -1.51 -6.44
CA ALA A 113 -17.87 -2.83 -5.88
C ALA A 113 -16.55 -3.57 -5.64
N ARG A 114 -15.62 -3.47 -6.59
CA ARG A 114 -14.30 -4.08 -6.47
C ARG A 114 -13.46 -3.41 -5.37
N ASP A 115 -13.55 -2.10 -5.24
CA ASP A 115 -12.90 -1.34 -4.19
C ASP A 115 -13.40 -1.77 -2.79
N LEU A 116 -14.72 -1.85 -2.60
CA LEU A 116 -15.35 -2.40 -1.39
C LEU A 116 -14.90 -3.83 -1.08
N GLU A 117 -14.87 -4.70 -2.09
CA GLU A 117 -14.42 -6.09 -1.92
C GLU A 117 -12.97 -6.15 -1.42
N LEU A 118 -12.07 -5.35 -1.99
CA LEU A 118 -10.67 -5.31 -1.58
C LEU A 118 -10.50 -4.79 -0.15
N ALA A 119 -11.23 -3.74 0.18
CA ALA A 119 -11.24 -3.15 1.52
C ALA A 119 -11.78 -4.14 2.57
N GLU A 120 -12.98 -4.67 2.36
CA GLU A 120 -13.63 -5.61 3.27
C GLU A 120 -12.84 -6.92 3.37
N GLY A 121 -12.39 -7.46 2.24
CA GLY A 121 -11.66 -8.71 2.20
C GLY A 121 -10.38 -8.67 3.03
N SER A 122 -9.62 -7.57 2.96
CA SER A 122 -8.44 -7.39 3.82
C SER A 122 -8.80 -7.37 5.31
N ARG A 123 -9.86 -6.64 5.70
CA ARG A 123 -10.32 -6.52 7.09
C ARG A 123 -10.76 -7.85 7.66
N LEU A 124 -11.53 -8.63 6.91
CA LEU A 124 -11.98 -9.95 7.32
C LEU A 124 -10.81 -10.91 7.57
N ARG A 125 -9.77 -10.87 6.74
CA ARG A 125 -8.59 -11.75 6.94
C ARG A 125 -7.77 -11.31 8.14
N MET A 126 -7.56 -10.00 8.33
CA MET A 126 -6.91 -9.47 9.52
C MET A 126 -7.65 -9.91 10.81
N ALA A 127 -8.97 -9.75 10.84
CA ALA A 127 -9.78 -10.18 11.99
C ALA A 127 -9.68 -11.70 12.26
N LYS A 128 -9.70 -12.53 11.21
CA LYS A 128 -9.54 -13.99 11.33
C LYS A 128 -8.14 -14.40 11.80
N LEU A 129 -7.09 -13.73 11.33
CA LEU A 129 -5.72 -14.00 11.77
C LEU A 129 -5.53 -13.58 13.23
N PHE A 130 -6.09 -12.44 13.61
CA PHE A 130 -6.10 -11.97 14.99
C PHE A 130 -6.79 -12.96 15.92
N SER A 131 -7.98 -13.46 15.56
CA SER A 131 -8.72 -14.43 16.38
C SER A 131 -8.02 -15.78 16.52
N LYS A 132 -7.14 -16.13 15.57
CA LYS A 132 -6.26 -17.32 15.63
C LYS A 132 -4.93 -17.08 16.37
N GLY A 133 -4.69 -15.87 16.89
CA GLY A 133 -3.43 -15.52 17.55
C GLY A 133 -2.23 -15.36 16.60
N ARG A 134 -2.45 -15.20 15.28
CA ARG A 134 -1.41 -15.01 14.26
C ARG A 134 -1.00 -13.54 14.11
N VAL A 135 -0.81 -12.87 15.24
CA VAL A 135 -0.61 -11.41 15.28
C VAL A 135 0.73 -11.02 14.66
N LEU A 136 1.80 -11.77 14.95
CA LEU A 136 3.13 -11.46 14.45
C LEU A 136 3.22 -11.62 12.93
N GLU A 137 2.69 -12.72 12.39
CA GLU A 137 2.67 -13.01 10.95
C GLU A 137 1.81 -11.99 10.20
N MET A 138 0.64 -11.64 10.77
CA MET A 138 -0.23 -10.62 10.22
C MET A 138 0.45 -9.24 10.17
N VAL A 139 1.02 -8.79 11.29
CA VAL A 139 1.70 -7.48 11.37
C VAL A 139 2.91 -7.44 10.44
N TRP A 140 3.68 -8.54 10.37
CA TRP A 140 4.82 -8.65 9.47
C TRP A 140 4.40 -8.51 8.00
N LEU A 141 3.30 -9.15 7.58
CA LEU A 141 2.75 -9.01 6.23
C LEU A 141 2.25 -7.59 5.95
N ILE A 142 1.57 -6.96 6.90
CA ILE A 142 1.07 -5.58 6.74
C ILE A 142 2.25 -4.60 6.59
N ALA A 143 3.28 -4.74 7.41
CA ALA A 143 4.48 -3.90 7.31
C ALA A 143 5.18 -4.09 5.95
N HIS A 144 5.33 -5.33 5.49
CA HIS A 144 5.91 -5.62 4.17
C HIS A 144 5.07 -5.08 3.01
N ALA A 145 3.75 -5.21 3.08
CA ALA A 145 2.86 -4.67 2.05
C ALA A 145 2.97 -3.14 1.94
N ASN A 146 3.01 -2.43 3.08
CA ASN A 146 3.23 -0.99 3.12
C ASN A 146 4.58 -0.60 2.50
N HIS A 147 5.64 -1.29 2.89
CA HIS A 147 6.98 -1.03 2.36
C HIS A 147 7.02 -1.25 0.84
N HIS A 148 6.44 -2.33 0.34
CA HIS A 148 6.34 -2.59 -1.11
C HIS A 148 5.49 -1.54 -1.83
N ALA A 149 4.32 -1.18 -1.28
CA ALA A 149 3.47 -0.14 -1.84
C ALA A 149 4.19 1.22 -1.96
N TRP A 150 5.14 1.49 -1.06
CA TRP A 150 5.95 2.71 -1.04
C TRP A 150 7.14 2.65 -2.01
N GLN A 151 8.00 1.64 -1.86
CA GLN A 151 9.33 1.63 -2.49
C GLN A 151 9.40 0.90 -3.83
N VAL A 152 8.51 -0.07 -4.04
CA VAL A 152 8.59 -0.98 -5.19
C VAL A 152 7.45 -0.71 -6.17
N ASN A 153 6.23 -0.66 -5.64
CA ASN A 153 5.00 -0.58 -6.44
C ASN A 153 4.57 0.86 -6.71
N TYR A 154 5.10 1.83 -5.95
CA TYR A 154 4.79 3.26 -6.05
C TYR A 154 3.28 3.59 -5.97
N LEU A 155 2.50 2.78 -5.25
CA LEU A 155 1.07 2.99 -5.07
C LEU A 155 0.79 4.23 -4.21
N PHE A 156 1.60 4.49 -3.18
CA PHE A 156 1.50 5.72 -2.40
C PHE A 156 1.84 6.96 -3.24
N GLU A 157 2.86 6.87 -4.09
CA GLU A 157 3.20 7.94 -5.04
C GLU A 157 2.08 8.17 -6.06
N ALA A 158 1.49 7.11 -6.59
CA ALA A 158 0.32 7.19 -7.45
C ALA A 158 -0.84 7.87 -6.71
N ALA A 159 -1.10 7.53 -5.44
CA ALA A 159 -2.15 8.16 -4.64
C ALA A 159 -1.86 9.65 -4.37
N MET A 160 -0.60 10.04 -4.15
CA MET A 160 -0.20 11.44 -4.04
C MET A 160 -0.52 12.22 -5.32
N PHE A 161 -0.06 11.73 -6.48
CA PHE A 161 -0.37 12.37 -7.75
C PHE A 161 -1.87 12.41 -8.02
N GLY A 162 -2.59 11.33 -7.71
CA GLY A 162 -4.03 11.26 -7.84
C GLY A 162 -4.75 12.30 -7.01
N SER A 163 -4.30 12.57 -5.78
CA SER A 163 -4.87 13.62 -4.93
C SER A 163 -4.67 15.02 -5.54
N ILE A 164 -3.53 15.27 -6.18
CA ILE A 164 -3.27 16.53 -6.88
C ILE A 164 -4.20 16.65 -8.10
N LEU A 165 -4.31 15.57 -8.88
CA LEU A 165 -5.11 15.52 -10.10
C LEU A 165 -6.62 15.60 -9.85
N ASP A 166 -7.08 15.08 -8.71
CA ASP A 166 -8.47 15.21 -8.29
C ASP A 166 -8.84 16.66 -7.91
N GLY A 167 -7.84 17.53 -7.67
CA GLY A 167 -8.04 18.96 -7.43
C GLY A 167 -8.81 19.25 -6.14
N GLY A 168 -8.68 18.38 -5.12
CA GLY A 168 -9.37 18.52 -3.83
C GLY A 168 -10.87 18.25 -3.88
N LYS A 169 -11.43 17.74 -4.99
CA LYS A 169 -12.87 17.46 -5.12
C LYS A 169 -13.34 16.29 -4.27
N LEU A 170 -12.42 15.46 -3.79
CA LEU A 170 -12.63 14.37 -2.86
C LEU A 170 -12.52 14.80 -1.38
N ILE A 171 -11.94 15.98 -1.08
CA ILE A 171 -11.96 16.53 0.28
C ILE A 171 -13.43 16.80 0.67
N ARG A 172 -13.92 16.19 1.76
CA ARG A 172 -15.26 16.34 2.34
C ARG A 172 -16.46 15.77 1.56
N LYS A 173 -16.27 15.04 0.45
CA LYS A 173 -17.39 14.41 -0.28
C LYS A 173 -17.76 13.00 0.20
N LEU A 174 -16.90 12.36 0.98
CA LEU A 174 -17.16 11.05 1.60
C LEU A 174 -17.17 11.11 3.13
N ASP A 175 -17.07 12.30 3.73
CA ASP A 175 -17.45 12.47 5.12
C ASP A 175 -18.93 12.08 5.20
N ARG A 176 -19.25 11.02 5.94
CA ARG A 176 -20.64 10.63 6.21
C ARG A 176 -21.38 11.90 6.60
N LYS A 177 -22.49 12.20 5.93
CA LYS A 177 -23.44 13.19 6.44
C LYS A 177 -23.74 12.77 7.88
N GLU A 178 -23.36 13.58 8.84
CA GLU A 178 -23.87 13.46 10.21
C GLU A 178 -25.40 13.44 10.09
N GLN A 179 -25.98 12.30 10.47
CA GLN A 179 -27.40 12.20 10.82
C GLN A 179 -27.48 12.14 12.33
#